data_AF-A0A9X2P8M1-F1
#
_entry.id   AF-A0A9X2P8M1-F1
#
_cell.length_a   1.000
_cell.length_b   1.000
_cell.length_c   1.000
_cell.angle_alpha   90.00
_cell.angle_beta   90.00
_cell.angle_gamma   90.00
#
_symmetry.space_group_name_H-M   'P 1'
#
loop_
_entity.id
_entity.type
_entity.pdbx_description
1 polymer ?
#
loop_
_entity_poly.entity_id
_entity_poly.type
_entity_poly.pdbx_seq_one_letter_code
_entity_poly.pdbx_strand_id
1 'polypeptide(L)'
;MRERLNTSIQSASLILVAAGLAWVVWSNDTTIKDMLTYLIILILVIEALSLYLIGKVYPESHTTFKSGILASLLILFGIKIMAPDFFVPLTIAVFAINFMYNFYTNGKRRQGTFKRKPGAKLKTR
;
A
#
# COMPACT_ATOMS: atom_id res chain seq x y z
N MET A 1 4.39 4.89 -20.01
CA MET A 1 5.47 4.94 -18.98
C MET A 1 4.96 4.96 -17.54
N ARG A 2 3.92 5.73 -17.18
CA ARG A 2 3.36 5.79 -15.80
C ARG A 2 2.78 4.46 -15.28
N GLU A 3 2.22 3.62 -16.16
CA GLU A 3 1.71 2.30 -15.79
C GLU A 3 2.84 1.35 -15.37
N ARG A 4 3.94 1.29 -16.14
CA ARG A 4 5.14 0.52 -15.76
C ARG A 4 5.68 0.95 -14.40
N LEU A 5 5.71 2.26 -14.13
CA LEU A 5 6.13 2.84 -12.86
C LEU A 5 5.31 2.33 -11.67
N ASN A 6 3.98 2.24 -11.80
CA ASN A 6 3.13 1.78 -10.70
C ASN A 6 3.22 0.25 -10.51
N THR A 7 3.35 -0.52 -11.60
CA THR A 7 3.61 -1.96 -11.48
C THR A 7 4.95 -2.22 -10.82
N SER A 8 5.99 -1.45 -11.16
CA SER A 8 7.29 -1.53 -10.49
C SER A 8 7.23 -1.07 -9.03
N ILE A 9 6.41 -0.08 -8.67
CA ILE A 9 6.17 0.32 -7.28
C ILE A 9 5.47 -0.79 -6.50
N GLN A 10 4.47 -1.47 -7.10
CA GLN A 10 3.82 -2.62 -6.47
C GLN A 10 4.76 -3.82 -6.32
N SER A 11 5.51 -4.17 -7.36
CA SER A 11 6.54 -5.22 -7.27
C SER A 11 7.61 -4.88 -6.24
N ALA A 12 8.05 -3.61 -6.18
CA ALA A 12 9.00 -3.13 -5.18
C ALA A 12 8.41 -3.18 -3.78
N SER A 13 7.12 -2.87 -3.58
CA SER A 13 6.46 -2.99 -2.28
C SER A 13 6.38 -4.45 -1.81
N LEU A 14 6.15 -5.41 -2.71
CA LEU A 14 6.17 -6.83 -2.40
C LEU A 14 7.58 -7.30 -2.02
N ILE A 15 8.59 -6.88 -2.79
CA ILE A 15 10.01 -7.17 -2.52
C ILE A 15 10.44 -6.54 -1.20
N LEU A 16 9.98 -5.33 -0.88
CA LEU A 16 10.25 -4.65 0.39
C LEU A 16 9.60 -5.34 1.58
N VAL A 17 8.37 -5.84 1.44
CA VAL A 17 7.71 -6.66 2.47
C VAL A 17 8.47 -7.98 2.66
N ALA A 18 8.86 -8.65 1.57
CA ALA A 18 9.66 -9.88 1.63
C ALA A 18 11.06 -9.64 2.23
N ALA A 19 11.71 -8.53 1.88
CA ALA A 19 13.00 -8.13 2.43
C ALA A 19 12.90 -7.76 3.92
N GLY A 20 11.80 -7.09 4.34
CA GLY A 20 11.53 -6.81 5.75
C GLY A 20 11.30 -8.08 6.57
N LEU A 21 10.60 -9.06 6.00
CA LEU A 21 10.44 -10.39 6.61
C LEU A 21 11.77 -11.16 6.69
N ALA A 22 12.58 -11.12 5.63
CA ALA A 22 13.91 -11.74 5.61
C ALA A 22 14.88 -11.08 6.62
N TRP A 23 14.79 -9.76 6.78
CA TRP A 23 15.56 -9.01 7.77
C TRP A 23 15.21 -9.44 9.20
N VAL A 24 13.94 -9.71 9.51
CA VAL A 24 13.54 -10.18 10.85
C VAL A 24 14.06 -11.57 11.18
N VAL A 25 14.13 -12.47 10.20
CA VAL A 25 14.73 -13.79 10.39
C VAL A 25 16.23 -13.68 10.69
N TRP A 26 16.90 -12.66 10.14
CA TRP A 26 18.34 -12.49 10.29
C TRP A 26 18.74 -11.62 11.50
N SER A 27 17.94 -10.62 11.86
CA SER A 27 18.38 -9.58 12.78
C SER A 27 18.45 -10.01 14.24
N ASN A 28 17.81 -11.11 14.67
CA ASN A 28 17.74 -11.68 16.04
C ASN A 28 17.40 -10.72 17.23
N ASP A 29 17.51 -9.41 17.08
CA ASP A 29 17.36 -8.36 18.09
C ASP A 29 16.12 -7.48 17.89
N THR A 30 15.44 -7.56 16.73
CA THR A 30 14.21 -6.79 16.48
C THR A 30 12.96 -7.59 16.81
N THR A 31 12.08 -7.01 17.63
CA THR A 31 10.77 -7.60 17.89
C THR A 31 9.86 -7.49 16.65
N ILE A 32 8.92 -8.43 16.50
CA ILE A 32 7.91 -8.40 15.42
C ILE A 32 7.14 -7.07 15.43
N LYS A 33 6.86 -6.50 16.61
CA LYS A 33 6.16 -5.23 16.77
C LYS A 33 6.95 -4.07 16.15
N ASP A 34 8.26 -4.05 16.31
CA ASP A 34 9.11 -2.98 15.77
C ASP A 34 9.24 -3.09 14.25
N MET A 35 9.43 -4.30 13.71
CA MET A 35 9.40 -4.53 12.27
C MET A 35 8.09 -4.03 11.64
N LEU A 36 6.95 -4.45 12.21
CA LEU A 36 5.64 -4.04 11.70
C LEU A 36 5.45 -2.53 11.74
N THR A 37 5.99 -1.87 12.77
CA THR A 37 5.99 -0.40 12.87
C THR A 37 6.76 0.22 11.69
N TYR A 38 7.96 -0.26 11.37
CA TYR A 38 8.73 0.24 10.23
C TYR A 38 8.06 -0.04 8.89
N LEU A 39 7.44 -1.22 8.73
CA LEU A 39 6.68 -1.57 7.54
C LEU A 39 5.45 -0.66 7.37
N ILE A 40 4.73 -0.33 8.45
CA ILE A 40 3.62 0.63 8.39
C ILE A 40 4.12 1.98 7.86
N ILE A 41 5.21 2.51 8.41
CA ILE A 41 5.80 3.79 7.97
C ILE A 41 6.14 3.74 6.49
N LEU A 42 6.84 2.68 6.05
CA LEU A 42 7.24 2.51 4.66
C LEU A 42 6.03 2.47 3.72
N ILE A 43 5.01 1.66 4.04
CA ILE A 43 3.80 1.53 3.22
C ILE A 43 3.05 2.86 3.18
N LEU A 44 3.00 3.59 4.30
CA LEU A 44 2.35 4.90 4.37
C LEU A 44 2.99 5.89 3.40
N VAL A 45 4.34 5.93 3.34
CA VAL A 45 5.07 6.76 2.37
C VAL A 45 4.77 6.32 0.94
N ILE A 46 4.81 5.01 0.65
CA ILE A 46 4.55 4.49 -0.70
C ILE A 46 3.12 4.79 -1.15
N GLU A 47 2.12 4.58 -0.28
CA GLU A 47 0.71 4.82 -0.59
C GLU A 47 0.43 6.32 -0.77
N ALA A 48 1.02 7.18 0.06
CA ALA A 48 0.91 8.63 -0.09
C ALA A 48 1.53 9.12 -1.40
N LEU A 49 2.72 8.65 -1.76
CA LEU A 49 3.36 8.96 -3.06
C LEU A 49 2.53 8.42 -4.23
N SER A 50 2.01 7.20 -4.11
CA SER A 50 1.14 6.60 -5.12
C SER A 50 -0.11 7.46 -5.35
N LEU A 51 -0.79 7.87 -4.26
CA LEU A 51 -1.97 8.73 -4.34
C LEU A 51 -1.65 10.10 -4.93
N TYR A 52 -0.53 10.72 -4.55
CA TYR A 52 -0.10 12.01 -5.08
C TYR A 52 0.15 11.96 -6.60
N LEU A 53 0.89 10.94 -7.07
CA LEU A 53 1.26 10.80 -8.48
C LEU A 53 0.06 10.45 -9.37
N ILE A 54 -0.92 9.74 -8.83
CA ILE A 54 -1.91 8.99 -9.61
C ILE A 54 -3.35 9.49 -9.36
N GLY A 55 -3.59 10.22 -8.29
CA GLY A 55 -4.92 10.64 -7.85
C GLY A 55 -5.69 11.49 -8.86
N LYS A 56 -5.00 12.21 -9.75
CA LYS A 56 -5.65 13.00 -10.82
C LYS A 56 -6.13 12.16 -12.01
N VAL A 57 -5.58 10.96 -12.20
CA VAL A 57 -5.83 10.13 -13.40
C VAL A 57 -6.79 8.98 -13.10
N TYR A 58 -6.86 8.56 -11.84
CA TYR A 58 -7.60 7.37 -11.45
C TYR A 58 -9.02 7.67 -10.99
N PRO A 59 -9.96 6.72 -11.16
CA PRO A 59 -11.32 6.82 -10.66
C PRO A 59 -11.36 6.95 -9.14
N GLU A 60 -12.43 7.56 -8.64
CA GLU A 60 -12.58 7.89 -7.21
C GLU A 60 -12.56 6.65 -6.33
N SER A 61 -13.09 5.53 -6.81
CA SER A 61 -13.02 4.26 -6.10
C SER A 61 -11.57 3.82 -5.79
N HIS A 62 -10.60 4.21 -6.62
CA HIS A 62 -9.19 3.91 -6.38
C HIS A 62 -8.54 4.83 -5.37
N THR A 63 -8.81 6.13 -5.49
CA THR A 63 -8.27 7.12 -4.58
C THR A 63 -8.87 6.98 -3.19
N THR A 64 -10.18 6.74 -3.08
CA THR A 64 -10.88 6.56 -1.80
C THR A 64 -10.37 5.32 -1.06
N PHE A 65 -10.12 4.22 -1.77
CA PHE A 65 -9.54 3.03 -1.14
C PHE A 65 -8.13 3.30 -0.61
N LYS A 66 -7.26 3.94 -1.39
CA LYS A 66 -5.91 4.31 -0.94
C LYS A 66 -5.94 5.25 0.27
N SER A 67 -6.83 6.23 0.27
CA SER A 67 -7.06 7.09 1.44
C SER A 67 -7.54 6.29 2.66
N GLY A 68 -8.41 5.30 2.45
CA GLY A 68 -8.85 4.38 3.51
C GLY A 68 -7.69 3.57 4.09
N ILE A 69 -6.82 2.99 3.25
CA ILE A 69 -5.62 2.29 3.70
C ILE A 69 -4.69 3.21 4.49
N LEU A 70 -4.45 4.44 4.02
CA LEU A 70 -3.64 5.41 4.76
C LEU A 70 -4.22 5.70 6.15
N ALA A 71 -5.54 5.89 6.25
CA ALA A 71 -6.22 6.08 7.52
C ALA A 71 -6.08 4.84 8.43
N SER A 72 -6.28 3.63 7.90
CA SER A 72 -6.10 2.38 8.65
C SER A 72 -4.68 2.23 9.18
N LEU A 73 -3.66 2.54 8.37
CA LEU A 73 -2.25 2.50 8.78
C LEU A 73 -1.95 3.49 9.91
N LEU A 74 -2.54 4.70 9.87
CA LEU A 74 -2.41 5.66 10.96
C LEU A 74 -3.09 5.20 12.25
N ILE A 75 -4.29 4.59 12.13
CA ILE A 75 -5.03 4.05 13.28
C ILE A 75 -4.23 2.94 13.99
N LEU A 76 -3.47 2.12 13.25
CA LEU A 76 -2.62 1.08 13.83
C LEU A 76 -1.58 1.64 14.82
N PHE A 77 -1.09 2.87 14.64
CA PHE A 77 -0.21 3.50 15.64
C PHE A 77 -0.94 3.80 16.95
N GLY A 78 -2.20 4.24 16.88
CA GLY A 78 -3.04 4.41 18.07
C GLY A 78 -3.30 3.06 18.76
N ILE A 79 -3.62 2.02 17.99
CA ILE A 79 -3.83 0.66 18.50
C ILE A 79 -2.57 0.11 19.17
N LYS A 80 -1.37 0.39 18.64
CA LYS A 80 -0.11 -0.01 19.28
C LYS A 80 -0.02 0.48 20.73
N ILE A 81 -0.52 1.69 21.01
CA ILE A 81 -0.46 2.31 22.34
C ILE A 81 -1.65 1.85 23.22
N MET A 82 -2.86 1.86 22.66
CA MET A 82 -4.10 1.65 23.42
C MET A 82 -4.43 0.15 23.62
N ALA A 83 -4.03 -0.70 22.68
CA ALA A 83 -4.41 -2.11 22.61
C ALA A 83 -3.29 -2.96 21.96
N PRO A 84 -2.09 -3.04 22.57
CA PRO A 84 -0.87 -3.59 21.96
C PRO A 84 -0.96 -5.06 21.56
N ASP A 85 -1.88 -5.83 22.16
CA ASP A 85 -2.09 -7.25 21.84
C ASP A 85 -2.79 -7.45 20.49
N PHE A 86 -3.60 -6.47 20.07
CA PHE A 86 -4.27 -6.48 18.77
C PHE A 86 -3.41 -5.90 17.64
N PHE A 87 -2.30 -5.24 17.98
CA PHE A 87 -1.47 -4.54 17.00
C PHE A 87 -0.96 -5.48 15.89
N VAL A 88 -0.37 -6.61 16.27
CA VAL A 88 0.17 -7.58 15.31
C VAL A 88 -0.90 -8.16 14.37
N PRO A 89 -1.99 -8.78 14.88
CA PRO A 89 -2.99 -9.38 14.00
C PRO A 89 -3.71 -8.34 13.11
N LEU A 90 -4.01 -7.15 13.63
CA LEU A 90 -4.65 -6.09 12.84
C LEU A 90 -3.71 -5.51 11.78
N THR A 91 -2.42 -5.37 12.07
CA THR A 91 -1.44 -4.91 11.08
C THR A 91 -1.35 -5.90 9.91
N ILE A 92 -1.28 -7.21 10.21
CA ILE A 92 -1.27 -8.25 9.19
C ILE A 92 -2.55 -8.19 8.33
N ALA A 93 -3.71 -8.03 8.96
CA ALA A 93 -4.98 -7.91 8.26
C ALA A 93 -5.02 -6.69 7.32
N VAL A 94 -4.59 -5.52 7.79
CA VAL A 94 -4.50 -4.30 6.97
C VAL A 94 -3.55 -4.49 5.79
N PHE A 95 -2.39 -5.13 6.01
CA PHE A 95 -1.44 -5.43 4.93
C PHE A 95 -2.03 -6.40 3.89
N ALA A 96 -2.72 -7.45 4.34
CA ALA A 96 -3.39 -8.40 3.44
C ALA A 96 -4.48 -7.72 2.60
N ILE A 97 -5.29 -6.85 3.21
CA ILE A 97 -6.32 -6.07 2.51
C ILE A 97 -5.66 -5.14 1.49
N ASN A 98 -4.59 -4.44 1.86
CA ASN A 98 -3.86 -3.57 0.94
C ASN A 98 -3.29 -4.37 -0.24
N PHE A 99 -2.68 -5.52 0.04
CA PHE A 99 -2.12 -6.40 -0.98
C PHE A 99 -3.19 -6.94 -1.94
N MET A 100 -4.29 -7.47 -1.40
CA MET A 100 -5.39 -8.02 -2.19
C MET A 100 -5.99 -6.95 -3.12
N TYR A 101 -6.18 -5.74 -2.61
CA TYR A 101 -6.67 -4.63 -3.41
C TYR A 101 -5.69 -4.22 -4.52
N ASN A 102 -4.40 -4.12 -4.17
CA ASN A 102 -3.35 -3.80 -5.12
C ASN A 102 -3.28 -4.86 -6.24
N PHE A 103 -3.42 -6.15 -5.89
CA PHE A 103 -3.50 -7.25 -6.84
C PHE A 103 -4.75 -7.14 -7.75
N TYR A 104 -5.93 -6.94 -7.16
CA TYR A 104 -7.19 -6.80 -7.89
C TYR A 104 -7.18 -5.64 -8.88
N THR A 105 -6.71 -4.47 -8.44
CA THR A 105 -6.63 -3.28 -9.29
C THR A 105 -5.61 -3.45 -10.41
N ASN A 106 -4.51 -4.15 -10.16
CA ASN A 106 -3.52 -4.48 -11.20
C ASN A 106 -4.09 -5.47 -12.23
N GLY A 107 -4.84 -6.48 -11.78
CA GLY A 107 -5.56 -7.41 -12.67
C GLY A 107 -6.55 -6.70 -13.59
N LYS A 108 -7.40 -5.82 -13.02
CA LYS A 108 -8.32 -4.99 -13.82
C LYS A 108 -7.61 -4.04 -14.79
N ARG A 109 -6.41 -3.55 -14.46
CA ARG A 109 -5.62 -2.72 -15.37
C ARG A 109 -5.05 -3.51 -16.54
N ARG A 110 -4.50 -4.71 -16.29
CA ARG A 110 -3.98 -5.59 -17.35
C ARG A 110 -5.06 -6.00 -18.36
N GLN A 111 -6.31 -6.09 -17.90
CA GLN A 111 -7.48 -6.38 -18.72
C GLN A 111 -8.09 -5.13 -19.40
N GLY A 112 -7.47 -3.94 -19.28
CA GLY A 112 -7.91 -2.71 -19.95
C GLY A 112 -9.25 -2.14 -19.46
N THR A 113 -9.83 -2.70 -18.39
CA THR A 113 -11.22 -2.45 -17.95
C THR A 113 -11.35 -1.29 -16.96
N PHE A 114 -10.26 -0.57 -16.67
CA PHE A 114 -10.30 0.59 -15.79
C PHE A 114 -11.01 1.76 -16.49
N LYS A 115 -12.30 1.95 -16.21
CA LYS A 115 -13.05 3.15 -16.62
C LYS A 115 -12.36 4.37 -16.00
N ARG A 116 -11.67 5.15 -16.85
CA ARG A 116 -11.05 6.42 -16.46
C ARG A 116 -12.14 7.43 -16.09
N LYS A 117 -11.82 8.42 -15.26
CA LYS A 117 -12.76 9.54 -15.02
C LYS A 117 -13.14 10.17 -16.37
N PRO A 118 -14.43 10.37 -16.66
CA PRO A 118 -14.85 11.08 -17.87
C PRO A 118 -14.26 12.50 -17.83
N GLY A 119 -13.52 12.88 -18.88
CA GLY A 119 -12.89 14.20 -19.03
C GLY A 119 -11.35 14.25 -18.93
N ALA A 120 -10.68 13.19 -18.48
CA ALA A 120 -9.22 13.16 -18.43
C ALA A 120 -8.60 12.83 -19.81
N LYS A 121 -8.54 13.82 -20.71
CA LYS A 121 -7.74 13.71 -21.94
C LYS A 121 -6.25 13.70 -21.57
N LEU A 122 -5.56 12.63 -21.90
CA LEU A 122 -4.10 12.55 -21.82
C LEU A 122 -3.56 13.55 -22.85
N LYS A 123 -2.98 14.68 -22.41
CA LYS A 123 -2.06 15.43 -23.28
C LYS A 123 -0.85 14.52 -23.49
N THR A 124 -0.87 13.75 -24.58
CA THR A 124 0.30 13.12 -25.15
C THR A 124 1.24 14.22 -25.60
N ARG A 125 2.37 14.36 -24.92
CA ARG A 125 3.62 14.82 -25.52
C ARG A 125 4.53 13.62 -25.58
#